data_AF-A0A3C2AYI5-F1
#
_entry.id   AF-A0A3C2AYI5-F1
#
_cell.length_a   1.000
_cell.length_b   1.000
_cell.length_c   1.000
_cell.angle_alpha   90.00
_cell.angle_beta   90.00
_cell.angle_gamma   90.00
#
_symmetry.space_group_name_H-M   'P 1'
#
loop_
_entity.id
_entity.type
_entity.pdbx_description
1 polymer ?
#
loop_
_entity_poly.entity_id
_entity_poly.type
_entity_poly.pdbx_seq_one_letter_code
_entity_poly.pdbx_strand_id
1 'polypeptide(L)'
;MVTLAALWNSLKITGKKMEDLSVVIAGMGAAGVAIGKILINAGVGEIVGCDRTGAVYSGRGDLNTAKEWFAEHTNPSRKMGTISDVLRGADVFVGVSGPDLITAADVRNMAAQPIVFAMANPNPEIRPEQTDGLAAVMATGRSDYPNQINNVLAFPGVFRGLLDARAHDITIEMLLRAADAIAHVVRDEELNPNFIIPTVFNAEVPKAVAAAIRGPSGAPPGSV
;
A
#
# COMPACT_ATOMS: atom_id res chain seq x y z
N MET A 1 0.96 -4.25 -5.34
CA MET A 1 1.67 -3.42 -6.32
C MET A 1 1.05 -2.03 -6.45
N VAL A 2 -0.25 -1.90 -6.73
CA VAL A 2 -0.90 -0.57 -6.86
C VAL A 2 -0.77 0.27 -5.58
N THR A 3 -0.92 -0.36 -4.40
CA THR A 3 -0.66 0.29 -3.10
C THR A 3 0.77 0.81 -2.95
N LEU A 4 1.77 0.08 -3.47
CA LEU A 4 3.17 0.52 -3.42
C LEU A 4 3.41 1.68 -4.41
N ALA A 5 2.80 1.63 -5.60
CA ALA A 5 2.86 2.71 -6.57
C ALA A 5 2.30 4.03 -5.99
N ALA A 6 1.12 3.94 -5.37
CA ALA A 6 0.51 5.04 -4.64
C ALA A 6 1.43 5.54 -3.51
N LEU A 7 2.02 4.63 -2.73
CA LEU A 7 2.93 4.99 -1.64
C LEU A 7 4.15 5.76 -2.14
N TRP A 8 4.84 5.31 -3.18
CA TRP A 8 6.01 6.04 -3.72
C TRP A 8 5.68 7.48 -4.11
N ASN A 9 4.54 7.69 -4.77
CA ASN A 9 4.10 9.03 -5.14
C ASN A 9 3.68 9.86 -3.91
N SER A 10 3.09 9.25 -2.87
CA SER A 10 2.84 9.93 -1.59
C SER A 10 4.14 10.34 -0.88
N LEU A 11 5.21 9.56 -0.99
CA LEU A 11 6.50 9.88 -0.38
C LEU A 11 7.16 11.08 -1.04
N LYS A 12 7.06 11.21 -2.37
CA LYS A 12 7.50 12.42 -3.09
C LYS A 12 6.81 13.69 -2.57
N ILE A 13 5.54 13.61 -2.21
CA ILE A 13 4.75 14.73 -1.67
C ILE A 13 5.14 15.05 -0.22
N THR A 14 5.27 14.02 0.61
CA THR A 14 5.50 14.19 2.06
C THR A 14 6.98 14.38 2.41
N GLY A 15 7.90 14.08 1.50
CA GLY A 15 9.34 14.10 1.72
C GLY A 15 9.86 12.98 2.63
N LYS A 16 9.02 12.02 3.00
CA LYS A 16 9.39 10.87 3.83
C LYS A 16 10.21 9.86 3.03
N LYS A 17 11.10 9.13 3.70
CA LYS A 17 11.89 8.04 3.10
C LYS A 17 11.28 6.69 3.44
N MET A 18 11.40 5.73 2.53
CA MET A 18 10.75 4.41 2.65
C MET A 18 11.24 3.65 3.89
N GLU A 19 12.56 3.67 4.12
CA GLU A 19 13.25 2.99 5.22
C GLU A 19 12.92 3.57 6.60
N ASP A 20 12.42 4.81 6.67
CA ASP A 20 12.06 5.49 7.92
C ASP A 20 10.58 5.32 8.27
N LEU A 21 9.77 4.69 7.40
CA LEU A 21 8.32 4.59 7.61
C LEU A 21 7.92 3.60 8.70
N SER A 22 6.97 4.02 9.52
CA SER A 22 6.10 3.15 10.32
C SER A 22 4.75 2.98 9.62
N VAL A 23 4.45 1.77 9.14
CA VAL A 23 3.23 1.43 8.40
C VAL A 23 2.33 0.53 9.23
N VAL A 24 1.05 0.89 9.34
CA VAL A 24 0.02 0.04 9.94
C VAL A 24 -0.93 -0.48 8.87
N ILE A 25 -1.10 -1.80 8.79
CA ILE A 25 -2.02 -2.45 7.86
C ILE A 25 -3.20 -3.05 8.62
N ALA A 26 -4.41 -2.55 8.37
CA ALA A 26 -5.63 -3.13 8.88
C ALA A 26 -6.22 -4.15 7.90
N GLY A 27 -6.34 -5.41 8.35
CA GLY A 27 -6.92 -6.51 7.60
C GLY A 27 -5.88 -7.56 7.19
N MET A 28 -5.64 -8.55 8.06
CA MET A 28 -4.69 -9.66 7.81
C MET A 28 -5.32 -10.85 7.07
N GLY A 29 -5.99 -10.52 5.96
CA GLY A 29 -6.38 -11.48 4.93
C GLY A 29 -5.34 -11.53 3.79
N ALA A 30 -5.71 -12.12 2.65
CA ALA A 30 -4.81 -12.24 1.50
C ALA A 30 -4.23 -10.89 1.03
N ALA A 31 -5.08 -9.85 0.94
CA ALA A 31 -4.66 -8.53 0.49
C ALA A 31 -3.64 -7.90 1.45
N GLY A 32 -3.91 -7.86 2.76
CA GLY A 32 -3.01 -7.23 3.73
C GLY A 32 -1.67 -7.94 3.85
N VAL A 33 -1.66 -9.29 3.83
CA VAL A 33 -0.42 -10.07 3.83
C VAL A 33 0.39 -9.83 2.54
N ALA A 34 -0.28 -9.79 1.37
CA ALA A 34 0.39 -9.52 0.10
C ALA A 34 0.95 -8.09 0.01
N ILE A 35 0.22 -7.09 0.53
CA ILE A 35 0.71 -5.72 0.63
C ILE A 35 1.94 -5.68 1.54
N GLY A 36 1.88 -6.25 2.74
CA GLY A 36 3.03 -6.27 3.64
C GLY A 36 4.25 -6.95 3.02
N LYS A 37 4.09 -8.09 2.32
CA LYS A 37 5.18 -8.74 1.58
C LYS A 37 5.85 -7.79 0.58
N ILE A 38 5.06 -7.08 -0.21
CA ILE A 38 5.60 -6.13 -1.19
C ILE A 38 6.29 -4.95 -0.50
N LEU A 39 5.72 -4.43 0.60
CA LEU A 39 6.30 -3.31 1.36
C LEU A 39 7.62 -3.68 2.05
N ILE A 40 7.72 -4.89 2.62
CA ILE A 40 8.99 -5.43 3.16
C ILE A 40 10.06 -5.42 2.06
N ASN A 41 9.73 -5.95 0.87
CA ASN A 41 10.66 -6.03 -0.25
C ASN A 41 10.96 -4.67 -0.90
N ALA A 42 10.11 -3.66 -0.67
CA ALA A 42 10.36 -2.28 -1.09
C ALA A 42 11.24 -1.52 -0.09
N GLY A 43 11.55 -2.10 1.08
CA GLY A 43 12.44 -1.51 2.08
C GLY A 43 11.73 -0.67 3.15
N VAL A 44 10.44 -0.89 3.41
CA VAL A 44 9.75 -0.22 4.53
C VAL A 44 10.39 -0.58 5.87
N GLY A 45 10.64 0.43 6.71
CA GLY A 45 11.28 0.28 8.02
C GLY A 45 10.52 -0.61 9.00
N GLU A 46 9.31 -0.20 9.39
CA GLU A 46 8.46 -0.98 10.29
C GLU A 46 7.06 -1.18 9.70
N ILE A 47 6.56 -2.42 9.80
CA ILE A 47 5.19 -2.76 9.42
C ILE A 47 4.52 -3.44 10.62
N VAL A 48 3.30 -3.02 10.95
CA VAL A 48 2.44 -3.65 11.94
C VAL A 48 1.12 -4.02 11.28
N GLY A 49 0.82 -5.32 11.25
CA GLY A 49 -0.46 -5.84 10.78
C GLY A 49 -1.47 -5.91 11.93
N CYS A 50 -2.72 -5.57 11.67
CA CYS A 50 -3.83 -5.73 12.61
C CYS A 50 -4.94 -6.59 12.00
N ASP A 51 -5.44 -7.54 12.77
CA ASP A 51 -6.67 -8.26 12.45
C ASP A 51 -7.78 -7.88 13.43
N ARG A 52 -8.90 -8.63 13.40
CA ARG A 52 -10.08 -8.37 14.25
C ARG A 52 -9.81 -8.40 15.76
N THR A 53 -8.68 -8.98 16.16
CA THR A 53 -8.30 -9.23 17.54
C THR A 53 -7.17 -8.29 17.99
N GLY A 54 -6.62 -7.47 17.09
CA GLY A 54 -5.57 -6.48 17.38
C GLY A 54 -4.31 -6.72 16.56
N ALA A 55 -3.19 -6.15 17.02
CA ALA A 55 -1.90 -6.30 16.39
C ALA A 55 -1.47 -7.77 16.27
N VAL A 56 -0.88 -8.12 15.13
CA VAL A 56 -0.27 -9.43 14.85
C VAL A 56 1.21 -9.34 15.22
N TYR A 57 1.67 -10.30 16.01
CA TYR A 57 3.05 -10.37 16.51
C TYR A 57 3.41 -11.82 16.85
N SER A 58 4.71 -12.13 16.86
CA SER A 58 5.19 -13.47 17.15
C SER A 58 4.84 -13.92 18.58
N GLY A 59 4.31 -15.14 18.70
CA GLY A 59 3.81 -15.70 19.97
C GLY A 59 2.38 -15.29 20.35
N ARG A 60 1.68 -14.54 19.49
CA ARG A 60 0.23 -14.35 19.64
C ARG A 60 -0.50 -15.65 19.27
N GLY A 61 -1.51 -16.03 20.05
CA GLY A 61 -2.38 -17.17 19.72
C GLY A 61 -3.32 -16.91 18.53
N ASP A 62 -3.97 -17.96 18.04
CA ASP A 62 -5.01 -17.91 16.99
C ASP A 62 -4.56 -17.30 15.65
N LEU A 63 -3.29 -17.51 15.29
CA LEU A 63 -2.76 -17.16 13.98
C LEU A 63 -2.89 -18.34 13.02
N ASN A 64 -3.29 -18.06 11.77
CA ASN A 64 -3.12 -19.04 10.69
C ASN A 64 -1.72 -18.91 10.09
N THR A 65 -1.32 -19.86 9.25
CA THR A 65 0.03 -19.89 8.63
C THR A 65 0.42 -18.59 7.94
N ALA A 66 -0.53 -17.89 7.30
CA ALA A 66 -0.22 -16.61 6.64
C ALA A 66 0.07 -15.49 7.65
N LYS A 67 -0.65 -15.46 8.77
CA LYS A 67 -0.43 -14.49 9.86
C LYS A 67 0.80 -14.84 10.70
N GLU A 68 1.09 -16.12 10.90
CA GLU A 68 2.32 -16.58 11.55
C GLU A 68 3.53 -16.10 10.76
N TRP A 69 3.55 -16.38 9.45
CA TRP A 69 4.59 -15.85 8.57
C TRP A 69 4.69 -14.32 8.67
N PHE A 70 3.56 -13.62 8.64
CA PHE A 70 3.57 -12.15 8.75
C PHE A 70 4.16 -11.68 10.09
N ALA A 71 3.78 -12.32 11.20
CA ALA A 71 4.25 -12.03 12.55
C ALA A 71 5.75 -12.28 12.74
N GLU A 72 6.32 -13.24 12.02
CA GLU A 72 7.75 -13.56 12.06
C GLU A 72 8.61 -12.57 11.25
N HIS A 73 8.03 -11.92 10.24
CA HIS A 73 8.74 -11.06 9.30
C HIS A 73 8.46 -9.56 9.51
N THR A 74 7.59 -9.21 10.46
CA THR A 74 7.17 -7.83 10.75
C THR A 74 7.04 -7.59 12.26
N ASN A 75 6.76 -6.35 12.66
CA ASN A 75 6.52 -5.97 14.06
C ASN A 75 7.56 -6.56 15.05
N PRO A 76 8.88 -6.35 14.83
CA PRO A 76 9.93 -6.93 15.68
C PRO A 76 9.85 -6.41 17.13
N SER A 77 9.35 -5.19 17.30
CA SER A 77 9.08 -4.55 18.61
C SER A 77 7.90 -5.17 19.35
N ARG A 78 7.18 -6.13 18.73
CA ARG A 78 5.98 -6.78 19.27
C ARG A 78 4.95 -5.79 19.80
N LYS A 79 4.68 -4.72 19.04
CA LYS A 79 3.60 -3.78 19.34
C LYS A 79 2.30 -4.56 19.47
N MET A 80 1.55 -4.26 20.53
CA MET A 80 0.30 -4.93 20.91
C MET A 80 -0.84 -3.91 21.01
N GLY A 81 -2.06 -4.43 21.15
CA GLY A 81 -3.25 -3.60 21.36
C GLY A 81 -4.11 -3.48 20.12
N THR A 82 -4.98 -2.49 20.15
CA THR A 82 -5.96 -2.19 19.10
C THR A 82 -5.30 -1.47 17.92
N ILE A 83 -6.05 -1.30 16.83
CA ILE A 83 -5.61 -0.50 15.68
C ILE A 83 -5.26 0.94 16.09
N SER A 84 -6.06 1.55 16.97
CA SER A 84 -5.84 2.89 17.51
C SER A 84 -4.57 3.00 18.34
N ASP A 85 -4.18 1.93 19.05
CA ASP A 85 -2.95 1.93 19.86
C ASP A 85 -1.72 1.93 18.96
N VAL A 86 -1.70 1.09 17.92
CA VAL A 86 -0.54 0.97 17.02
C VAL A 86 -0.45 2.09 15.99
N LEU A 87 -1.55 2.80 15.71
CA LEU A 87 -1.58 3.96 14.80
C LEU A 87 -0.89 5.20 15.37
N ARG A 88 -0.70 5.27 16.69
CA ARG A 88 -0.04 6.43 17.31
C ARG A 88 1.38 6.57 16.79
N GLY A 89 1.67 7.70 16.17
CA GLY A 89 2.96 7.98 15.54
C GLY A 89 3.28 7.16 14.29
N ALA A 90 2.32 6.43 13.72
CA ALA A 90 2.50 5.77 12.43
C ALA A 90 2.48 6.79 11.29
N ASP A 91 3.27 6.58 10.24
CA ASP A 91 3.31 7.46 9.06
C ASP A 91 2.22 7.12 8.05
N VAL A 92 1.93 5.82 7.92
CA VAL A 92 1.04 5.30 6.88
C VAL A 92 0.01 4.36 7.48
N PHE A 93 -1.26 4.58 7.16
CA PHE A 93 -2.33 3.62 7.37
C PHE A 93 -2.74 2.98 6.04
N VAL A 94 -2.85 1.66 6.04
CA VAL A 94 -3.35 0.88 4.90
C VAL A 94 -4.51 0.00 5.34
N GLY A 95 -5.72 0.40 4.99
CA GLY A 95 -6.96 -0.33 5.25
C GLY A 95 -7.34 -1.23 4.07
N VAL A 96 -7.47 -2.53 4.33
CA VAL A 96 -8.03 -3.55 3.42
C VAL A 96 -8.98 -4.49 4.17
N SER A 97 -9.75 -3.93 5.09
CA SER A 97 -10.60 -4.67 6.03
C SER A 97 -12.07 -4.33 5.84
N GLY A 98 -12.59 -3.40 6.65
CA GLY A 98 -14.02 -3.12 6.76
C GLY A 98 -14.26 -1.67 7.20
N PRO A 99 -15.52 -1.24 7.17
CA PRO A 99 -15.86 0.18 7.32
C PRO A 99 -15.62 0.72 8.72
N ASP A 100 -15.42 2.03 8.81
CA ASP A 100 -15.45 2.82 10.06
C ASP A 100 -14.50 2.28 11.15
N LEU A 101 -13.33 1.79 10.74
CA LEU A 101 -12.35 1.16 11.61
C LEU A 101 -11.49 2.17 12.36
N ILE A 102 -11.25 3.35 11.77
CA ILE A 102 -10.45 4.42 12.35
C ILE A 102 -11.20 5.74 12.31
N THR A 103 -10.85 6.65 13.21
CA THR A 103 -11.51 7.93 13.41
C THR A 103 -10.57 9.10 13.07
N ALA A 104 -11.12 10.31 12.97
CA ALA A 104 -10.34 11.53 12.86
C ALA A 104 -9.34 11.71 14.03
N ALA A 105 -9.68 11.20 15.22
CA ALA A 105 -8.79 11.23 16.37
C ALA A 105 -7.58 10.31 16.18
N ASP A 106 -7.77 9.13 15.56
CA ASP A 106 -6.67 8.23 15.23
C ASP A 106 -5.73 8.87 14.20
N VAL A 107 -6.27 9.47 13.14
CA VAL A 107 -5.46 10.18 12.12
C VAL A 107 -4.69 11.35 12.73
N ARG A 108 -5.29 12.09 13.68
CA ARG A 108 -4.60 13.17 14.40
C ARG A 108 -3.44 12.68 15.28
N ASN A 109 -3.51 11.44 15.77
CA ASN A 109 -2.47 10.83 16.60
C ASN A 109 -1.37 10.13 15.79
N MET A 110 -1.49 10.08 14.46
CA MET A 110 -0.44 9.60 13.57
C MET A 110 0.75 10.58 13.54
N ALA A 111 1.83 10.19 12.85
CA ALA A 111 2.96 11.07 12.62
C ALA A 111 2.58 12.29 11.76
N ALA A 112 3.45 13.31 11.75
CA ALA A 112 3.26 14.49 10.92
C ALA A 112 3.15 14.10 9.43
N GLN A 113 2.29 14.80 8.69
CA GLN A 113 1.97 14.51 7.29
C GLN A 113 1.52 13.05 7.07
N PRO A 114 0.42 12.61 7.71
CA PRO A 114 0.00 11.21 7.65
C PRO A 114 -0.53 10.84 6.26
N ILE A 115 -0.21 9.62 5.82
CA ILE A 115 -0.70 9.03 4.58
C ILE A 115 -1.77 7.99 4.94
N VAL A 116 -2.96 8.13 4.38
CA VAL A 116 -4.11 7.27 4.73
C VAL A 116 -4.68 6.63 3.46
N PHE A 117 -4.55 5.32 3.35
CA PHE A 117 -5.13 4.52 2.26
C PHE A 117 -6.28 3.67 2.82
N ALA A 118 -7.52 4.13 2.68
CA ALA A 118 -8.72 3.45 3.18
C ALA A 118 -9.46 2.74 2.02
N MET A 119 -9.08 1.49 1.73
CA MET A 119 -9.45 0.81 0.48
C MET A 119 -10.63 -0.16 0.61
N ALA A 120 -11.25 -0.30 1.79
CA ALA A 120 -12.48 -1.09 1.90
C ALA A 120 -13.62 -0.54 1.02
N ASN A 121 -14.39 -1.46 0.43
CA ASN A 121 -15.55 -1.16 -0.41
C ASN A 121 -16.81 -1.82 0.17
N PRO A 122 -18.00 -1.21 0.01
CA PRO A 122 -18.26 0.13 -0.54
C PRO A 122 -17.98 1.27 0.47
N ASN A 123 -17.89 0.95 1.75
CA ASN A 123 -17.61 1.90 2.82
C ASN A 123 -16.14 1.73 3.27
N PRO A 124 -15.31 2.78 3.18
CA PRO A 124 -13.90 2.71 3.57
C PRO A 124 -13.73 2.66 5.09
N GLU A 125 -12.53 2.32 5.55
CA GLU A 125 -12.14 2.31 6.97
C GLU A 125 -12.31 3.69 7.63
N ILE A 126 -12.15 4.75 6.86
CA ILE A 126 -12.50 6.13 7.20
C ILE A 126 -12.82 6.85 5.89
N ARG A 127 -13.88 7.65 5.87
CA ARG A 127 -14.23 8.43 4.69
C ARG A 127 -13.37 9.69 4.60
N PRO A 128 -13.00 10.16 3.39
CA PRO A 128 -12.20 11.38 3.23
C PRO A 128 -12.77 12.59 3.99
N GLU A 129 -14.10 12.75 4.02
CA GLU A 129 -14.77 13.85 4.72
C GLU A 129 -14.58 13.79 6.24
N GLN A 130 -14.40 12.60 6.81
CA GLN A 130 -14.13 12.43 8.24
C GLN A 130 -12.67 12.75 8.59
N THR A 131 -11.76 12.66 7.62
CA THR A 131 -10.36 13.04 7.85
C THR A 131 -10.18 14.55 7.94
N ASP A 132 -11.09 15.35 7.37
CA ASP A 132 -11.10 16.82 7.44
C ASP A 132 -9.72 17.45 7.15
N GLY A 133 -9.02 16.95 6.12
CA GLY A 133 -7.71 17.46 5.72
C GLY A 133 -6.56 17.12 6.67
N LEU A 134 -6.77 16.27 7.69
CA LEU A 134 -5.71 15.81 8.59
C LEU A 134 -4.66 14.96 7.86
N ALA A 135 -5.06 14.22 6.83
CA ALA A 135 -4.17 13.43 5.99
C ALA A 135 -3.47 14.31 4.95
N ALA A 136 -2.15 14.22 4.87
CA ALA A 136 -1.38 14.86 3.80
C ALA A 136 -1.71 14.25 2.43
N VAL A 137 -1.95 12.94 2.41
CA VAL A 137 -2.41 12.21 1.24
C VAL A 137 -3.47 11.20 1.67
N MET A 138 -4.61 11.23 0.97
CA MET A 138 -5.73 10.30 1.18
C MET A 138 -6.00 9.53 -0.12
N ALA A 139 -6.18 8.22 -0.01
CA ALA A 139 -6.57 7.36 -1.12
C ALA A 139 -7.65 6.38 -0.69
N THR A 140 -8.52 5.98 -1.63
CA THR A 140 -9.58 5.01 -1.35
C THR A 140 -9.70 3.96 -2.45
N GLY A 141 -10.53 2.94 -2.24
CA GLY A 141 -10.89 1.98 -3.28
C GLY A 141 -12.01 2.47 -4.21
N ARG A 142 -12.66 3.59 -3.89
CA ARG A 142 -13.85 4.08 -4.60
C ARG A 142 -13.49 5.02 -5.73
N SER A 143 -14.29 5.00 -6.79
CA SER A 143 -14.08 5.79 -8.00
C SER A 143 -14.57 7.23 -7.90
N ASP A 144 -15.42 7.55 -6.93
CA ASP A 144 -15.97 8.89 -6.72
C ASP A 144 -15.07 9.78 -5.86
N TYR A 145 -13.97 9.25 -5.32
CA TYR A 145 -12.94 10.00 -4.62
C TYR A 145 -11.65 10.13 -5.44
N PRO A 146 -10.84 11.16 -5.19
CA PRO A 146 -9.47 11.23 -5.70
C PRO A 146 -8.66 9.99 -5.27
N ASN A 147 -7.57 9.73 -6.00
CA ASN A 147 -6.63 8.67 -5.70
C ASN A 147 -7.26 7.27 -5.53
N GLN A 148 -8.00 6.82 -6.54
CA GLN A 148 -8.57 5.48 -6.50
C GLN A 148 -7.47 4.40 -6.64
N ILE A 149 -7.20 3.67 -5.56
CA ILE A 149 -6.34 2.48 -5.58
C ILE A 149 -7.19 1.28 -5.99
N ASN A 150 -7.04 0.86 -7.25
CA ASN A 150 -7.80 -0.25 -7.81
C ASN A 150 -6.91 -1.21 -8.61
N ASN A 151 -7.10 -2.52 -8.41
CA ASN A 151 -6.34 -3.56 -9.09
C ASN A 151 -6.55 -3.61 -10.61
N VAL A 152 -7.58 -2.96 -11.15
CA VAL A 152 -7.76 -2.75 -12.61
C VAL A 152 -6.53 -2.08 -13.23
N LEU A 153 -5.80 -1.24 -12.48
CA LEU A 153 -4.54 -0.64 -12.93
C LEU A 153 -3.41 -1.67 -13.12
N ALA A 154 -3.51 -2.85 -12.49
CA ALA A 154 -2.47 -3.86 -12.53
C ALA A 154 -2.79 -5.00 -13.49
N PHE A 155 -3.96 -5.65 -13.33
CA PHE A 155 -4.19 -6.97 -13.93
C PHE A 155 -4.01 -7.03 -15.45
N PRO A 156 -4.59 -6.11 -16.27
CA PRO A 156 -4.46 -6.21 -17.72
C PRO A 156 -3.00 -6.17 -18.20
N GLY A 157 -2.21 -5.24 -17.63
CA GLY A 157 -0.80 -5.12 -17.97
C GLY A 157 0.04 -6.29 -17.45
N VAL A 158 -0.22 -6.75 -16.23
CA VAL A 158 0.51 -7.89 -15.65
C VAL A 158 0.34 -9.13 -16.51
N PHE A 159 -0.91 -9.51 -16.84
CA PHE A 159 -1.17 -10.69 -17.65
C PHE A 159 -0.62 -10.54 -19.07
N ARG A 160 -0.74 -9.36 -19.68
CA ARG A 160 -0.14 -9.10 -21.00
C ARG A 160 1.38 -9.31 -20.98
N GLY A 161 2.07 -8.74 -19.99
CA GLY A 161 3.51 -8.88 -19.84
C GLY A 161 3.95 -10.33 -19.59
N LEU A 162 3.25 -11.06 -18.73
CA LEU A 162 3.53 -12.49 -18.47
C LEU A 162 3.39 -13.34 -19.73
N LEU A 163 2.33 -13.11 -20.51
CA LEU A 163 2.10 -13.81 -21.78
C LEU A 163 3.19 -13.48 -22.81
N ASP A 164 3.60 -12.21 -22.92
CA ASP A 164 4.68 -11.80 -23.83
C ASP A 164 6.04 -12.38 -23.43
N ALA A 165 6.30 -12.48 -22.13
CA ALA A 165 7.53 -13.07 -21.58
C ALA A 165 7.53 -14.60 -21.57
N ARG A 166 6.36 -15.24 -21.81
CA ARG A 166 6.13 -16.67 -21.57
C ARG A 166 6.56 -17.08 -20.16
N ALA A 167 6.30 -16.23 -19.18
CA ALA A 167 6.70 -16.45 -17.79
C ALA A 167 5.87 -17.58 -17.17
N HIS A 168 6.52 -18.43 -16.37
CA HIS A 168 5.87 -19.53 -15.63
C HIS A 168 5.44 -19.13 -14.22
N ASP A 169 6.08 -18.10 -13.66
CA ASP A 169 5.87 -17.62 -12.30
C ASP A 169 5.82 -16.09 -12.23
N ILE A 170 5.19 -15.56 -11.17
CA ILE A 170 5.20 -14.13 -10.85
C ILE A 170 6.17 -13.92 -9.68
N THR A 171 7.28 -13.22 -9.93
CA THR A 171 8.29 -12.93 -8.90
C THR A 171 7.99 -11.62 -8.17
N ILE A 172 8.56 -11.42 -6.97
CA ILE A 172 8.49 -10.14 -6.26
C ILE A 172 9.12 -9.01 -7.10
N GLU A 173 10.24 -9.27 -7.76
CA GLU A 173 10.90 -8.30 -8.63
C GLU A 173 9.97 -7.82 -9.77
N MET A 174 9.22 -8.74 -10.39
CA MET A 174 8.18 -8.40 -11.37
C MET A 174 7.13 -7.45 -10.76
N LEU A 175 6.66 -7.73 -9.55
CA LEU A 175 5.66 -6.90 -8.87
C LEU A 175 6.19 -5.52 -8.47
N LEU A 176 7.47 -5.41 -8.08
CA LEU A 176 8.13 -4.14 -7.77
C LEU A 176 8.27 -3.29 -9.04
N ARG A 177 8.77 -3.86 -10.15
CA ARG A 177 8.88 -3.16 -11.45
C ARG A 177 7.51 -2.72 -11.98
N ALA A 178 6.48 -3.55 -11.80
CA ALA A 178 5.12 -3.20 -12.18
C ALA A 178 4.56 -2.05 -11.33
N ALA A 179 4.79 -2.06 -10.01
CA ALA A 179 4.42 -0.94 -9.16
C ALA A 179 5.15 0.35 -9.58
N ASP A 180 6.42 0.23 -9.95
CA ASP A 180 7.26 1.36 -10.31
C ASP A 180 6.78 1.99 -11.63
N ALA A 181 6.46 1.15 -12.61
CA ALA A 181 5.85 1.56 -13.86
C ALA A 181 4.50 2.27 -13.65
N ILE A 182 3.66 1.81 -12.71
CA ILE A 182 2.40 2.50 -12.39
C ILE A 182 2.66 3.87 -11.77
N ALA A 183 3.61 3.98 -10.85
CA ALA A 183 3.94 5.25 -10.19
C ALA A 183 4.43 6.29 -11.20
N HIS A 184 5.30 5.88 -12.13
CA HIS A 184 5.89 6.75 -13.15
C HIS A 184 4.92 7.21 -14.25
N VAL A 185 3.72 6.62 -14.36
CA VAL A 185 2.68 7.17 -15.26
C VAL A 185 2.19 8.53 -14.73
N VAL A 186 2.25 8.76 -13.42
CA VAL A 186 2.01 10.09 -12.84
C VAL A 186 3.30 10.89 -12.97
N ARG A 187 3.31 11.88 -13.86
CA ARG A 187 4.49 12.76 -14.03
C ARG A 187 4.61 13.75 -12.88
N ASP A 188 5.82 14.25 -12.68
CA ASP A 188 6.11 15.15 -11.55
C ASP A 188 5.32 16.48 -11.65
N GLU A 189 4.93 16.92 -12.86
CA GLU A 189 4.15 18.15 -13.06
C GLU A 189 2.67 18.02 -12.68
N GLU A 190 2.13 16.80 -12.67
CA GLU A 190 0.73 16.52 -12.30
C GLU A 190 0.60 15.93 -10.89
N LEU A 191 1.70 15.48 -10.31
CA LEU A 191 1.75 14.92 -8.95
C LEU A 191 1.31 15.95 -7.91
N ASN A 192 0.26 15.61 -7.17
CA ASN A 192 -0.25 16.41 -6.06
C ASN A 192 -1.02 15.53 -5.08
N PRO A 193 -1.41 16.03 -3.88
CA PRO A 193 -2.13 15.24 -2.88
C PRO A 193 -3.41 14.54 -3.37
N ASN A 194 -4.04 15.04 -4.44
CA ASN A 194 -5.26 14.48 -5.04
C ASN A 194 -4.99 13.68 -6.32
N PHE A 195 -3.73 13.53 -6.74
CA PHE A 195 -3.33 12.77 -7.93
C PHE A 195 -1.98 12.07 -7.74
N ILE A 196 -1.98 10.98 -6.96
CA ILE A 196 -0.81 10.12 -6.71
C ILE A 196 -0.84 8.80 -7.49
N ILE A 197 -1.96 8.50 -8.14
CA ILE A 197 -2.17 7.25 -8.87
C ILE A 197 -2.96 7.57 -10.15
N PRO A 198 -2.63 6.98 -11.31
CA PRO A 198 -3.33 7.28 -12.54
C PRO A 198 -4.78 6.76 -12.47
N THR A 199 -5.65 7.34 -13.29
CA THR A 199 -7.03 6.87 -13.40
C THR A 199 -7.09 5.47 -14.01
N VAL A 200 -8.13 4.70 -13.68
CA VAL A 200 -8.34 3.34 -14.23
C VAL A 200 -8.52 3.30 -15.75
N PHE A 201 -8.74 4.45 -16.39
CA PHE A 201 -8.90 4.59 -17.84
C PHE A 201 -7.63 5.07 -18.54
N ASN A 202 -6.53 5.30 -17.82
CA ASN A 202 -5.27 5.70 -18.44
C ASN A 202 -4.73 4.54 -19.31
N ALA A 203 -4.73 4.74 -20.63
CA ALA A 203 -4.35 3.74 -21.61
C ALA A 203 -2.83 3.41 -21.63
N GLU A 204 -2.01 4.21 -20.96
CA GLU A 204 -0.56 3.99 -20.84
C GLU A 204 -0.25 2.96 -19.75
N VAL A 205 -1.02 2.93 -18.67
CA VAL A 205 -0.84 2.02 -17.53
C VAL A 205 -0.69 0.56 -17.95
N PRO A 206 -1.62 -0.07 -18.70
CA PRO A 206 -1.48 -1.47 -19.07
C PRO A 206 -0.26 -1.72 -19.96
N LYS A 207 0.15 -0.75 -20.79
CA LYS A 207 1.34 -0.86 -21.65
C LYS A 207 2.63 -0.79 -20.83
N ALA A 208 2.71 0.17 -19.91
CA ALA A 208 3.85 0.38 -19.02
C ALA A 208 4.06 -0.85 -18.11
N VAL A 209 2.98 -1.33 -17.48
CA VAL A 209 3.02 -2.54 -16.64
C VAL A 209 3.44 -3.77 -17.44
N ALA A 210 2.88 -3.97 -18.65
CA ALA A 210 3.27 -5.12 -19.49
C ALA A 210 4.75 -5.09 -19.87
N ALA A 211 5.27 -3.92 -20.23
CA ALA A 211 6.69 -3.74 -20.54
C ALA A 211 7.58 -4.03 -19.32
N ALA A 212 7.19 -3.53 -18.14
CA ALA A 212 7.94 -3.74 -16.89
C ALA A 212 7.99 -5.20 -16.46
N ILE A 213 6.90 -5.94 -16.64
CA ILE A 213 6.84 -7.38 -16.36
C ILE A 213 7.70 -8.16 -17.36
N ARG A 214 7.65 -7.79 -18.65
CA ARG A 214 8.41 -8.45 -19.73
C ARG A 214 9.92 -8.23 -19.63
N GLY A 215 10.35 -7.07 -19.13
CA GLY A 215 11.76 -6.69 -19.06
C GLY A 215 12.64 -7.75 -18.38
N PRO A 216 13.93 -7.85 -18.76
CA PRO A 216 14.86 -8.78 -18.10
C PRO A 216 14.92 -8.47 -16.59
N SER A 217 15.02 -9.52 -15.76
CA SER A 217 15.33 -9.36 -14.34
C SER A 217 16.62 -8.54 -14.20
N GLY A 218 16.52 -7.36 -13.62
CA GLY A 218 17.52 -6.30 -13.61
C GLY A 218 17.15 -5.28 -12.54
N ALA A 219 18.17 -4.85 -11.79
CA ALA A 219 18.13 -4.20 -10.48
C ALA A 219 16.97 -3.22 -10.19
N PRO A 220 16.49 -3.15 -8.93
CA PRO A 220 15.37 -2.31 -8.56
C PRO A 220 15.62 -0.82 -8.89
N PRO A 221 14.65 -0.11 -9.47
CA PRO A 221 14.72 1.33 -9.66
C PRO A 221 14.68 2.02 -8.28
N GLY A 222 15.66 2.89 -8.01
CA GLY A 222 15.91 3.51 -6.70
C GLY A 222 17.38 3.73 -6.35
N SER A 223 18.31 3.38 -7.25
CA SER A 223 19.74 3.70 -7.14
C SER A 223 20.11 4.91 -8.00
N VAL A 224 19.68 6.10 -7.57
CA VAL A 224 20.36 7.38 -7.84
C VAL A 224 20.25 8.25 -6.60
#